data_AF-A0A9P5PH65-F1
#
_entry.id   AF-A0A9P5PH65-F1
#
_cell.length_a   1.000
_cell.length_b   1.000
_cell.length_c   1.000
_cell.angle_alpha   90.00
_cell.angle_beta   90.00
_cell.angle_gamma   90.00
#
_symmetry.space_group_name_H-M   'P 1'
#
loop_
_entity.id
_entity.type
_entity.pdbx_description
1 polymer ?
#
loop_
_entity_poly.entity_id
_entity_poly.type
_entity_poly.pdbx_seq_one_letter_code
_entity_poly.pdbx_strand_id
1 'polypeptide(L)'
;MAFVGHCFDAIIKSPFAAFGLGAVRTATKRAGGTVANHGGSAGRRLGVKKFSDQYVIPGNIIVRQRGSVFHPCQNVAMGKDHTIYALTPGYVRFYKQKYMRGERKYVGVVLNRGEKLPRNEAEHGRSRYFGLVNVNTPKTETATA
;
A
#
# COMPACT_ATOMS: atom_id res chain seq x y z
N MET A 1 78.25 39.95 44.39
CA MET A 1 79.25 40.30 43.36
C MET A 1 78.72 39.79 42.04
N ALA A 2 78.15 40.68 41.22
CA ALA A 2 78.76 41.16 39.98
C ALA A 2 78.79 40.04 38.91
N PHE A 3 78.21 40.17 37.73
CA PHE A 3 78.39 41.29 36.82
C PHE A 3 77.17 41.48 35.89
N VAL A 4 76.90 42.76 35.65
CA VAL A 4 76.12 43.32 34.56
C VAL A 4 76.85 43.04 33.24
N GLY A 5 76.11 42.66 32.20
CA GLY A 5 76.52 42.74 30.81
C GLY A 5 75.37 43.33 29.99
N HIS A 6 75.37 44.65 29.84
CA HIS A 6 74.60 45.36 28.83
C HIS A 6 75.42 45.44 27.54
N CYS A 7 74.75 45.21 26.40
CA CYS A 7 74.91 45.87 25.09
C CYS A 7 73.84 45.22 24.20
N PHE A 8 72.62 45.77 24.09
CA PHE A 8 72.25 46.86 23.18
C PHE A 8 72.86 46.74 21.78
N ASP A 9 72.14 46.01 20.92
CA ASP A 9 71.85 46.26 19.50
C ASP A 9 70.96 45.08 19.04
N ALA A 10 69.74 45.20 18.50
CA ALA A 10 69.20 46.25 17.65
C ALA A 10 67.67 46.40 17.83
N ILE A 11 67.26 47.60 17.46
CA ILE A 11 65.94 48.21 17.49
C ILE A 11 64.95 47.52 16.51
N ILE A 12 63.85 47.06 17.08
CA ILE A 12 62.44 47.29 16.68
C ILE A 12 62.14 47.39 15.17
N LYS A 13 61.51 46.33 14.62
CA LYS A 13 60.42 46.44 13.64
C LYS A 13 59.27 45.47 13.95
N SER A 14 58.45 45.88 14.92
CA SER A 14 57.01 45.57 15.09
C SER A 14 56.56 44.16 15.55
N PRO A 15 55.49 44.08 16.36
CA PRO A 15 55.09 42.91 17.15
C PRO A 15 54.15 41.93 16.41
N PHE A 16 54.18 41.91 15.08
CA PHE A 16 53.21 41.18 14.26
C PHE A 16 53.85 40.02 13.48
N ALA A 17 54.34 39.02 14.21
CA ALA A 17 54.46 37.68 13.68
C ALA A 17 54.27 36.65 14.80
N ALA A 18 53.27 36.90 15.65
CA ALA A 18 52.87 35.96 16.70
C ALA A 18 52.15 34.76 16.08
N PHE A 19 52.97 33.83 15.58
CA PHE A 19 52.74 32.40 15.74
C PHE A 19 52.03 32.13 17.07
N GLY A 20 50.78 31.64 17.01
CA GLY A 20 50.15 31.06 18.20
C GLY A 20 48.72 31.49 18.52
N LEU A 21 48.11 32.43 17.81
CA LEU A 21 46.64 32.49 17.78
C LEU A 21 46.15 31.45 16.77
N GLY A 22 46.06 30.21 17.25
CA GLY A 22 45.45 29.11 16.51
C GLY A 22 44.12 29.58 15.94
N ALA A 23 44.07 29.70 14.61
CA ALA A 23 42.85 30.06 13.92
C ALA A 23 41.80 28.99 14.25
N VAL A 24 40.86 29.32 15.12
CA VAL A 24 39.68 28.51 15.35
C VAL A 24 38.91 28.53 14.04
N ARG A 25 39.09 27.51 13.21
CA ARG A 25 38.24 27.28 12.05
C ARG A 25 36.88 26.83 12.55
N THR A 26 36.01 27.78 12.88
CA THR A 26 34.59 27.47 13.07
C THR A 26 34.01 27.03 11.73
N ALA A 27 33.31 25.90 11.73
CA ALA A 27 32.58 25.44 10.55
C ALA A 27 31.59 26.53 10.13
N THR A 28 31.64 26.99 8.87
CA THR A 28 30.74 28.08 8.40
C THR A 28 29.26 27.66 8.34
N LYS A 29 28.95 26.37 8.54
CA LYS A 29 27.65 25.82 8.92
C LYS A 29 27.88 24.61 9.84
N ARG A 30 27.24 24.56 11.02
CA ARG A 30 27.30 23.40 11.93
C ARG A 30 26.49 22.19 11.44
N ALA A 31 25.57 22.41 10.51
CA ALA A 31 24.84 21.38 9.78
C ALA A 31 24.64 21.88 8.35
N GLY A 32 25.34 21.30 7.37
CA GLY A 32 24.88 21.35 5.99
C GLY A 32 23.58 20.53 5.96
N GLY A 33 22.43 21.18 5.77
CA GLY A 33 21.17 20.47 5.62
C GLY A 33 21.31 19.36 4.57
N THR A 34 20.66 18.21 4.79
CA THR A 34 20.74 17.08 3.84
C THR A 34 20.42 17.57 2.43
N VAL A 35 21.37 17.40 1.51
CA VAL A 35 21.19 17.75 0.10
C VAL A 35 20.11 16.84 -0.46
N ALA A 36 18.99 17.45 -0.85
CA ALA A 36 17.85 16.89 -1.56
C ALA A 36 17.34 15.54 -1.00
N ASN A 37 16.36 15.61 -0.09
CA ASN A 37 15.53 14.46 0.21
C ASN A 37 14.69 14.11 -1.04
N HIS A 38 15.19 13.23 -1.90
CA HIS A 38 14.41 12.59 -2.96
C HIS A 38 13.47 11.51 -2.34
N GLY A 39 12.73 11.89 -1.30
CA GLY A 39 11.94 11.01 -0.45
C GLY A 39 10.62 10.64 -1.10
N GLY A 40 10.67 9.73 -2.09
CA GLY A 40 9.48 9.21 -2.75
C GLY A 40 9.49 7.68 -2.79
N SER A 41 8.50 7.04 -2.19
CA SER A 41 8.25 5.62 -2.46
C SER A 41 7.33 5.51 -3.69
N ALA A 42 7.59 4.55 -4.58
CA ALA A 42 6.72 4.35 -5.74
C ALA A 42 5.28 4.00 -5.29
N GLY A 43 4.28 4.39 -6.08
CA GLY A 43 2.88 4.04 -5.82
C GLY A 43 2.67 2.53 -5.74
N ARG A 44 1.90 2.07 -4.75
CA ARG A 44 1.63 0.63 -4.49
C ARG A 44 0.50 0.04 -5.35
N ARG A 45 -0.08 0.83 -6.26
CA ARG A 45 -1.16 0.44 -7.19
C ARG A 45 -2.36 -0.22 -6.47
N LEU A 46 -2.73 0.32 -5.31
CA LEU A 46 -3.91 -0.12 -4.54
C LEU A 46 -5.22 0.26 -5.26
N GLY A 47 -6.36 -0.20 -4.74
CA GLY A 47 -7.70 0.11 -5.23
C GLY A 47 -8.42 -1.09 -5.84
N VAL A 48 -9.60 -0.79 -6.39
CA VAL A 48 -10.49 -1.75 -7.05
C VAL A 48 -9.87 -2.20 -8.38
N LYS A 49 -9.95 -3.50 -8.65
CA LYS A 49 -9.45 -4.16 -9.87
C LYS A 49 -10.57 -4.75 -10.71
N LYS A 50 -11.69 -5.12 -10.09
CA LYS A 50 -12.91 -5.55 -10.77
C LYS A 50 -14.09 -4.72 -10.27
N PHE A 51 -14.79 -4.09 -11.21
CA PHE A 51 -15.95 -3.26 -10.91
C PHE A 51 -17.22 -4.09 -10.77
N SER A 52 -18.33 -3.45 -10.36
CA SER A 52 -19.63 -4.11 -10.27
C SER A 52 -20.03 -4.72 -11.63
N ASP A 53 -20.70 -5.86 -11.60
CA ASP A 53 -21.15 -6.62 -12.78
C ASP A 53 -20.05 -7.14 -13.72
N GLN A 54 -18.79 -7.06 -13.33
CA GLN A 54 -17.73 -7.71 -14.09
C GLN A 54 -17.68 -9.20 -13.80
N TYR A 55 -17.53 -9.99 -14.85
CA TYR A 55 -17.31 -11.43 -14.76
C TYR A 55 -15.92 -11.72 -14.16
N VAL A 56 -15.88 -12.65 -13.21
CA VAL A 56 -14.68 -13.10 -12.53
C VAL A 56 -14.65 -14.62 -12.48
N ILE A 57 -13.42 -15.17 -12.49
CA ILE A 57 -13.13 -16.57 -12.23
C ILE A 57 -12.48 -16.68 -10.83
N PRO A 58 -12.45 -17.88 -10.22
CA PRO A 58 -11.74 -18.11 -8.97
C PRO A 58 -10.29 -17.62 -9.03
N GLY A 59 -9.82 -16.97 -7.96
CA GLY A 59 -8.46 -16.42 -7.85
C GLY A 59 -8.30 -15.00 -8.38
N ASN A 60 -9.27 -14.47 -9.13
CA ASN A 60 -9.21 -13.08 -9.59
C ASN A 60 -9.26 -12.10 -8.40
N ILE A 61 -8.35 -11.12 -8.41
CA ILE A 61 -8.32 -10.05 -7.43
C ILE A 61 -9.41 -9.03 -7.75
N ILE A 62 -10.22 -8.70 -6.74
CA ILE A 62 -11.29 -7.70 -6.83
C ILE A 62 -10.83 -6.36 -6.26
N VAL A 63 -10.16 -6.35 -5.10
CA VAL A 63 -9.65 -5.13 -4.45
C VAL A 63 -8.29 -5.39 -3.81
N ARG A 64 -7.32 -4.51 -4.05
CA ARG A 64 -6.07 -4.43 -3.27
C ARG A 64 -6.16 -3.25 -2.32
N GLN A 65 -5.98 -3.48 -1.03
CA GLN A 65 -6.17 -2.44 -0.01
C GLN A 65 -5.14 -2.54 1.10
N ARG A 66 -5.12 -1.55 1.99
CA ARG A 66 -4.39 -1.58 3.26
C ARG A 66 -5.42 -1.48 4.37
N GLY A 67 -5.47 -2.50 5.22
CA GLY A 67 -6.60 -2.72 6.11
C GLY A 67 -7.88 -3.09 5.35
N SER A 68 -8.98 -3.28 6.08
CA SER A 68 -10.28 -3.65 5.52
C SER A 68 -11.15 -2.42 5.27
N VAL A 69 -10.98 -1.76 4.12
CA VAL A 69 -11.93 -0.72 3.65
C VAL A 69 -13.19 -1.39 3.12
N PHE A 70 -12.99 -2.46 2.37
CA PHE A 70 -14.02 -3.40 1.98
C PHE A 70 -13.86 -4.71 2.76
N HIS A 71 -14.98 -5.31 3.10
CA HIS A 71 -15.05 -6.59 3.79
C HIS A 71 -15.52 -7.70 2.81
N PRO A 72 -14.98 -8.91 2.91
CA PRO A 72 -15.42 -10.04 2.11
C PRO A 72 -16.80 -10.51 2.59
N CYS A 73 -17.60 -11.02 1.66
CA CYS A 73 -18.84 -11.73 1.97
C CYS A 73 -19.06 -12.89 0.98
N GLN A 74 -20.21 -12.95 0.30
CA GLN A 74 -20.61 -14.07 -0.54
C GLN A 74 -19.55 -14.43 -1.58
N ASN A 75 -19.10 -15.70 -1.61
CA ASN A 75 -18.19 -16.28 -2.60
C ASN A 75 -16.84 -15.54 -2.77
N VAL A 76 -16.40 -14.88 -1.71
CA VAL A 76 -15.20 -14.04 -1.72
C VAL A 76 -14.39 -14.30 -0.46
N ALA A 77 -13.07 -14.29 -0.59
CA ALA A 77 -12.15 -14.44 0.53
C ALA A 77 -11.16 -13.27 0.59
N MET A 78 -10.47 -13.18 1.74
CA MET A 78 -9.47 -12.16 2.02
C MET A 78 -8.10 -12.82 2.23
N GLY A 79 -7.06 -12.26 1.61
CA GLY A 79 -5.68 -12.68 1.78
C GLY A 79 -4.98 -11.99 2.95
N LYS A 80 -3.70 -12.34 3.18
CA LYS A 80 -2.86 -11.79 4.26
C LYS A 80 -2.74 -10.26 4.22
N ASP A 81 -2.66 -9.68 3.02
CA ASP A 81 -2.56 -8.23 2.84
C ASP A 81 -3.93 -7.53 2.74
N HIS A 82 -5.00 -8.19 3.20
CA HIS A 82 -6.39 -7.76 3.06
C HIS A 82 -6.88 -7.63 1.61
N THR A 83 -6.15 -8.19 0.63
CA THR A 83 -6.60 -8.29 -0.76
C THR A 83 -7.82 -9.19 -0.84
N ILE A 84 -8.84 -8.73 -1.54
CA ILE A 84 -10.09 -9.46 -1.74
C ILE A 84 -10.04 -10.17 -3.08
N TYR A 85 -10.35 -11.47 -3.10
CA TYR A 85 -10.35 -12.30 -4.31
C TYR A 85 -11.59 -13.20 -4.40
N ALA A 86 -11.94 -13.59 -5.63
CA ALA A 86 -13.12 -14.42 -5.92
C ALA A 86 -12.83 -15.91 -5.63
N LEU A 87 -13.81 -16.61 -5.04
CA LEU A 87 -13.75 -18.06 -4.82
C LEU A 87 -14.50 -18.86 -5.89
N THR A 88 -15.57 -18.29 -6.44
CA THR A 88 -16.40 -18.94 -7.47
C THR A 88 -16.46 -18.07 -8.72
N PRO A 89 -16.72 -18.66 -9.91
CA PRO A 89 -17.02 -17.87 -11.08
C PRO A 89 -18.36 -17.14 -10.90
N GLY A 90 -18.46 -15.92 -11.42
CA GLY A 90 -19.65 -15.10 -11.28
C GLY A 90 -19.41 -13.62 -11.54
N TYR A 91 -20.26 -12.77 -10.99
CA TYR A 91 -20.27 -11.33 -11.18
C TYR A 91 -20.03 -10.58 -9.86
N VAL A 92 -19.16 -9.57 -9.88
CA VAL A 92 -18.81 -8.81 -8.67
C VAL A 92 -19.95 -7.87 -8.27
N ARG A 93 -20.25 -7.81 -6.96
CA ARG A 93 -21.21 -6.89 -6.36
C ARG A 93 -20.63 -6.20 -5.13
N PHE A 94 -20.73 -4.88 -5.14
CA PHE A 94 -20.42 -4.04 -3.99
C PHE A 94 -21.72 -3.60 -3.33
N TYR A 95 -21.77 -3.68 -2.01
CA TYR A 95 -22.94 -3.22 -1.26
C TYR A 95 -22.54 -2.73 0.12
N LYS A 96 -23.45 -2.02 0.79
CA LYS A 96 -23.29 -1.57 2.16
C LYS A 96 -24.32 -2.26 3.02
N GLN A 97 -23.94 -2.60 4.24
CA GLN A 97 -24.85 -3.19 5.21
C GLN A 97 -24.57 -2.60 6.59
N LYS A 98 -25.65 -2.38 7.34
CA LYS A 98 -25.55 -1.93 8.73
C LYS A 98 -24.79 -2.97 9.54
N TYR A 99 -23.78 -2.51 10.27
CA TYR A 99 -23.01 -3.33 11.18
C TYR A 99 -22.91 -2.62 12.52
N MET A 100 -23.49 -3.23 13.55
CA MET A 100 -23.60 -2.66 14.90
C MET A 100 -24.20 -1.23 14.84
N ARG A 101 -23.40 -0.22 15.22
CA ARG A 101 -23.79 1.20 15.27
C ARG A 101 -23.48 1.97 13.97
N GLY A 102 -22.84 1.34 12.97
CA GLY A 102 -22.41 2.01 11.74
C GLY A 102 -22.73 1.23 10.46
N GLU A 103 -22.07 1.60 9.37
CA GLU A 103 -22.16 0.92 8.08
C GLU A 103 -20.82 0.30 7.70
N ARG A 104 -20.84 -0.90 7.12
CA ARG A 104 -19.68 -1.54 6.51
C ARG A 104 -19.91 -1.77 5.02
N LYS A 105 -18.85 -1.62 4.24
CA LYS A 105 -18.83 -1.88 2.79
C LYS A 105 -18.38 -3.31 2.56
N TYR A 106 -19.16 -4.06 1.78
CA TYR A 106 -18.90 -5.45 1.47
C TYR A 106 -18.69 -5.67 -0.02
N VAL A 107 -17.96 -6.75 -0.32
CA VAL A 107 -17.70 -7.26 -1.66
C VAL A 107 -18.13 -8.71 -1.70
N GLY A 108 -18.98 -9.04 -2.67
CA GLY A 108 -19.39 -10.42 -2.95
C GLY A 108 -19.36 -10.72 -4.43
N VAL A 109 -19.48 -12.01 -4.75
CA VAL A 109 -19.66 -12.51 -6.12
C VAL A 109 -20.97 -13.27 -6.19
N VAL A 110 -21.82 -12.88 -7.15
CA VAL A 110 -23.10 -13.53 -7.45
C VAL A 110 -22.97 -14.45 -8.66
N LEU A 111 -23.76 -15.52 -8.72
CA LEU A 111 -23.69 -16.50 -9.82
C LEU A 111 -24.30 -15.94 -11.10
N ASN A 112 -25.45 -15.27 -10.96
CA ASN A 112 -26.20 -14.70 -12.07
C ASN A 112 -25.94 -13.20 -12.18
N ARG A 113 -25.85 -12.69 -13.42
CA ARG A 113 -25.73 -11.26 -13.67
C ARG A 113 -27.01 -10.55 -13.22
N GLY A 114 -26.88 -9.35 -12.67
CA GLY A 114 -28.05 -8.55 -12.25
C GLY A 114 -28.51 -8.80 -10.81
N GLU A 115 -28.02 -9.87 -10.19
CA GLU A 115 -28.46 -10.24 -8.85
C GLU A 115 -27.89 -9.29 -7.78
N LYS A 116 -28.74 -8.86 -6.86
CA LYS A 116 -28.40 -7.90 -5.80
C LYS A 116 -27.97 -8.61 -4.52
N LEU A 117 -27.00 -8.02 -3.83
CA LEU A 117 -26.61 -8.39 -2.47
C LEU A 117 -26.96 -7.22 -1.52
N PRO A 118 -27.34 -7.49 -0.26
CA PRO A 118 -27.49 -8.81 0.38
C PRO A 118 -28.74 -9.56 -0.10
N ARG A 119 -28.63 -10.89 -0.29
CA ARG A 119 -29.76 -11.74 -0.67
C ARG A 119 -30.68 -11.98 0.53
N ASN A 120 -31.98 -12.07 0.29
CA ASN A 120 -32.93 -12.62 1.27
C ASN A 120 -32.79 -14.14 1.30
N GLU A 121 -32.05 -14.66 2.30
CA GLU A 121 -31.78 -16.10 2.40
C GLU A 121 -33.03 -16.93 2.70
N ALA A 122 -34.06 -16.34 3.31
CA ALA A 122 -35.29 -17.04 3.67
C ALA A 122 -36.12 -17.45 2.44
N GLU A 123 -36.16 -16.61 1.41
CA GLU A 123 -36.98 -16.84 0.21
C GLU A 123 -36.24 -17.65 -0.86
N HIS A 124 -34.98 -17.30 -1.12
CA HIS A 124 -34.22 -17.84 -2.25
C HIS A 124 -33.22 -18.94 -1.85
N GLY A 125 -33.07 -19.19 -0.54
CA GLY A 125 -32.03 -20.05 -0.01
C GLY A 125 -30.62 -19.49 -0.20
N ARG A 126 -29.63 -20.23 0.33
CA ARG A 126 -28.21 -19.88 0.21
C ARG A 126 -27.68 -20.24 -1.18
N SER A 127 -27.08 -19.28 -1.89
CA SER A 127 -26.41 -19.57 -3.16
C SER A 127 -25.19 -20.47 -2.96
N ARG A 128 -25.11 -21.56 -3.73
CA ARG A 128 -23.96 -22.48 -3.77
C ARG A 128 -23.57 -22.73 -5.21
N TYR A 129 -22.28 -22.74 -5.49
CA TYR A 129 -21.73 -23.13 -6.78
C TYR A 129 -21.37 -24.61 -6.75
N PHE A 130 -21.95 -25.41 -7.65
CA PHE A 130 -21.71 -26.86 -7.68
C PHE A 130 -20.37 -27.21 -8.33
N GLY A 131 -20.01 -26.54 -9.43
CA GLY A 131 -18.69 -26.63 -10.05
C GLY A 131 -18.31 -27.97 -10.71
N LEU A 132 -19.18 -28.98 -10.65
CA LEU A 132 -18.96 -30.30 -11.24
C LEU A 132 -19.76 -30.45 -12.54
N VAL A 133 -19.21 -31.22 -13.48
CA VAL A 133 -19.81 -31.55 -14.77
C VAL A 133 -20.16 -33.04 -14.78
N ASN A 134 -21.35 -33.38 -15.27
CA ASN A 134 -21.70 -34.78 -15.50
C ASN A 134 -20.98 -35.29 -16.76
N VAL A 135 -20.10 -36.27 -16.59
CA VAL A 135 -19.31 -36.84 -17.69
C VAL A 135 -20.13 -37.83 -18.52
N ASN A 136 -21.20 -38.38 -17.95
CA ASN A 136 -22.02 -39.43 -18.56
C ASN A 136 -23.19 -38.90 -19.38
N THR A 137 -23.39 -37.58 -19.42
CA THR A 137 -24.41 -36.96 -20.26
C THR A 137 -24.05 -37.19 -21.73
N PRO A 138 -24.95 -37.76 -22.56
CA PRO A 138 -24.71 -37.85 -23.99
C PRO A 138 -24.48 -36.43 -24.52
N LYS A 139 -23.47 -36.26 -25.39
CA LYS A 139 -23.19 -34.96 -26.02
C LYS A 139 -24.39 -34.63 -26.90
N THR A 140 -25.28 -33.75 -26.43
CA THR A 140 -26.32 -33.18 -27.28
C THR A 140 -25.62 -32.47 -28.42
N GLU A 141 -25.77 -32.99 -29.64
CA GLU A 141 -25.24 -32.40 -30.86
C GLU A 141 -25.73 -30.95 -30.93
N THR A 142 -24.79 -30.02 -30.95
CA THR A 142 -25.07 -28.60 -31.07
C THR A 142 -25.87 -28.40 -32.35
N ALA A 143 -27.16 -28.05 -32.24
CA ALA A 143 -27.94 -27.62 -33.38
C ALA A 143 -27.34 -26.32 -33.91
N THR A 144 -26.44 -26.45 -34.87
CA THR A 144 -25.93 -25.37 -35.69
C THR A 144 -27.10 -24.81 -36.50
N ALA A 145 -27.46 -23.56 -36.23
CA ALA A 145 -28.16 -22.70 -37.18
C ALA A 145 -27.12 -22.03 -38.08
#